data_AF-A0A8T1A4C7-F1
#
_entry.id   AF-A0A8T1A4C7-F1
#
_cell.length_a   1.000
_cell.length_b   1.000
_cell.length_c   1.000
_cell.angle_alpha   90.00
_cell.angle_beta   90.00
_cell.angle_gamma   90.00
#
_symmetry.space_group_name_H-M   'P 1'
#
loop_
_entity.id
_entity.type
_entity.pdbx_description
1 polymer ?
#
loop_
_entity_poly.entity_id
_entity_poly.type
_entity_poly.pdbx_seq_one_letter_code
_entity_poly.pdbx_strand_id
1 'polypeptide(L)'
;MNFLGFFIIPLVWMYVKIANFYLAPSREISRLWKVSSSPVLSHVTQSEEGVVVIRAFGQDTVGRMINENFIRNDVNSRCWFSETVTQQWFQVRMQLIGSGVIFVVVSGLVYLRDCLSPGLVGLAFTYALSVDSGLASLVQCWSWVEIQMVSPERILEYGSIPAEGSQRPLVIEPDTSWPRSSTVQFQDVVFSYKPGAP
;
A
#
# COMPACT_ATOMS: atom_id res chain seq x y z
N MET A 1 5.75 41.81 -7.37
CA MET A 1 5.30 40.41 -7.56
C MET A 1 6.42 39.36 -7.46
N ASN A 2 7.72 39.71 -7.50
CA ASN A 2 8.81 38.71 -7.53
C ASN A 2 9.32 38.20 -6.16
N PHE A 3 8.91 38.81 -5.03
CA PHE A 3 9.41 38.43 -3.70
C PHE A 3 8.72 37.22 -3.06
N LEU A 4 7.47 36.92 -3.44
CA LEU A 4 6.73 35.78 -2.89
C LEU A 4 7.38 34.44 -3.25
N GLY A 5 7.96 34.32 -4.45
CA GLY A 5 8.68 33.12 -4.86
C GLY A 5 9.87 32.78 -3.96
N PHE A 6 10.57 33.79 -3.43
CA PHE A 6 11.73 33.59 -2.56
C PHE A 6 11.36 32.95 -1.21
N PHE A 7 10.17 33.24 -0.67
CA PHE A 7 9.67 32.61 0.56
C PHE A 7 9.09 31.21 0.32
N ILE A 8 8.52 30.96 -0.87
CA ILE A 8 7.91 29.67 -1.21
C ILE A 8 8.97 28.58 -1.43
N ILE A 9 10.09 28.91 -2.07
CA ILE A 9 11.18 27.94 -2.37
C ILE A 9 11.72 27.20 -1.12
N PRO A 10 12.14 27.87 -0.03
CA PRO A 10 12.64 27.18 1.16
C PRO A 10 11.55 26.39 1.87
N LEU A 11 10.31 26.88 1.83
CA LEU A 11 9.13 26.21 2.34
C LEU A 11 8.92 24.87 1.62
N VAL A 12 8.81 24.89 0.29
CA VAL A 12 8.66 23.69 -0.53
C VAL A 12 9.82 22.72 -0.30
N TRP A 13 11.05 23.21 -0.23
CA TRP A 13 12.22 22.37 0.05
C TRP A 13 12.12 21.65 1.40
N MET A 14 11.67 22.35 2.45
CA MET A 14 11.48 21.77 3.78
C MET A 14 10.39 20.69 3.77
N TYR A 15 9.25 20.95 3.11
CA TYR A 15 8.15 19.97 2.96
C TYR A 15 8.62 18.72 2.20
N VAL A 16 9.34 18.88 1.09
CA VAL A 16 9.87 17.77 0.28
C VAL A 16 10.91 16.96 1.06
N LYS A 17 11.79 17.61 1.84
CA LYS A 17 12.76 16.91 2.68
C LYS A 17 12.10 16.00 3.72
N ILE A 18 11.06 16.50 4.37
CA ILE A 18 10.31 15.74 5.38
C ILE A 18 9.50 14.62 4.73
N ALA A 19 8.85 14.90 3.59
CA ALA A 19 8.14 13.89 2.82
C ALA A 19 9.07 12.73 2.41
N ASN A 20 10.25 13.03 1.86
CA ASN A 20 11.23 12.02 1.48
C ASN A 20 11.76 11.22 2.67
N PHE A 21 11.96 11.87 3.83
CA PHE A 21 12.36 11.18 5.05
C PHE A 21 11.29 10.21 5.56
N TYR A 22 10.01 10.56 5.43
CA TYR A 22 8.88 9.72 5.82
C TYR A 22 8.65 8.55 4.85
N LEU A 23 8.90 8.77 3.56
CA LEU A 23 8.52 7.83 2.51
C LEU A 23 9.24 6.47 2.62
N ALA A 24 10.54 6.48 2.90
CA ALA A 24 11.32 5.25 3.05
C ALA A 24 10.83 4.35 4.21
N PRO A 25 10.71 4.82 5.48
CA PRO A 25 10.21 4.00 6.57
C PRO A 25 8.73 3.63 6.40
N SER A 26 7.88 4.53 5.86
CA SER A 26 6.47 4.21 5.63
C SER A 26 6.30 3.05 4.66
N ARG A 27 7.07 3.01 3.55
CA ARG A 27 7.02 1.90 2.58
C ARG A 27 7.41 0.57 3.21
N GLU A 28 8.47 0.57 4.02
CA GLU A 28 8.95 -0.63 4.70
C GLU A 28 7.95 -1.17 5.73
N ILE A 29 7.32 -0.29 6.50
CA ILE A 29 6.29 -0.67 7.46
C ILE A 29 5.05 -1.23 6.75
N SER A 30 4.56 -0.56 5.69
CA SER A 30 3.44 -1.08 4.90
C SER A 30 3.77 -2.42 4.25
N ARG A 31 5.03 -2.65 3.83
CA ARG A 31 5.48 -3.95 3.34
C ARG A 31 5.42 -5.02 4.43
N LEU A 32 5.93 -4.72 5.62
CA LEU A 32 5.87 -5.63 6.77
C LEU A 32 4.42 -5.98 7.13
N TRP A 33 3.51 -5.00 7.15
CA TRP A 33 2.09 -5.23 7.42
C TRP A 33 1.43 -6.14 6.38
N LYS A 34 1.72 -5.93 5.09
CA LYS A 34 1.23 -6.83 4.02
C LYS A 34 1.76 -8.25 4.17
N VAL A 35 3.05 -8.40 4.53
CA VAL A 35 3.68 -9.71 4.75
C VAL A 35 3.13 -10.38 6.01
N SER A 36 2.87 -9.65 7.09
CA SER A 36 2.29 -10.20 8.33
C SER A 36 0.83 -10.60 8.18
N SER A 37 0.09 -9.93 7.28
CA SER A 37 -1.32 -10.24 7.03
C SER A 37 -1.53 -11.58 6.31
N SER A 38 -0.63 -11.94 5.38
CA SER A 38 -0.79 -13.17 4.57
C SER A 38 -0.83 -14.47 5.41
N PRO A 39 0.06 -14.70 6.39
CA PRO A 39 0.02 -15.89 7.24
C PRO A 39 -1.25 -16.01 8.10
N VAL A 40 -1.87 -14.88 8.46
CA VAL A 40 -3.15 -14.87 9.22
C VAL A 40 -4.27 -15.39 8.33
N LEU A 41 -4.39 -14.86 7.11
CA LEU A 41 -5.37 -15.31 6.12
C LEU A 41 -5.18 -16.79 5.78
N SER A 42 -3.95 -17.21 5.47
CA SER A 42 -3.64 -18.60 5.14
C SER A 42 -3.96 -19.56 6.30
N HIS A 43 -3.71 -19.15 7.54
CA HIS A 43 -4.04 -19.96 8.72
C HIS A 43 -5.55 -20.17 8.86
N VAL A 44 -6.34 -19.13 8.61
CA VAL A 44 -7.81 -19.22 8.67
C VAL A 44 -8.32 -20.17 7.59
N THR A 45 -7.85 -20.04 6.35
CA THR A 45 -8.22 -20.95 5.25
C THR A 45 -7.85 -22.40 5.55
N GLN A 46 -6.64 -22.66 6.04
CA GLN A 46 -6.20 -24.00 6.44
C GLN A 46 -7.02 -24.57 7.61
N SER A 47 -7.41 -23.72 8.56
CA SER A 47 -8.22 -24.12 9.71
C SER A 47 -9.66 -24.46 9.30
N GLU A 48 -10.20 -23.76 8.30
CA GLU A 48 -11.52 -24.01 7.73
C GLU A 48 -11.55 -25.35 6.99
N GLU A 49 -10.61 -25.59 6.08
CA GLU A 49 -10.48 -26.86 5.36
C GLU A 49 -10.21 -28.03 6.31
N GLY A 50 -9.39 -27.81 7.34
CA GLY A 50 -8.99 -28.82 8.31
C GLY A 50 -9.92 -28.98 9.52
N VAL A 51 -11.07 -28.29 9.57
CA VAL A 51 -11.88 -28.16 10.80
C VAL A 51 -12.32 -29.51 11.39
N VAL A 52 -12.65 -30.48 10.53
CA VAL A 52 -13.08 -31.83 10.94
C VAL A 52 -11.93 -32.57 11.62
N VAL A 53 -10.73 -32.48 11.04
CA VAL A 53 -9.52 -33.12 11.57
C VAL A 53 -9.12 -32.49 12.90
N ILE A 54 -9.09 -31.16 12.98
CA ILE A 54 -8.74 -30.42 14.19
C ILE A 54 -9.66 -30.81 15.35
N ARG A 55 -10.97 -30.92 15.10
CA ARG A 55 -11.95 -31.34 16.11
C ARG A 55 -11.82 -32.82 16.48
N ALA A 56 -11.48 -33.69 15.52
CA ALA A 56 -11.30 -35.12 15.77
C ALA A 56 -10.13 -35.42 16.72
N PHE A 57 -9.07 -34.61 16.67
CA PHE A 57 -7.91 -34.72 17.58
C PHE A 57 -8.12 -34.06 18.97
N GLY A 58 -9.34 -33.58 19.28
CA GLY A 58 -9.71 -33.10 20.61
C GLY A 58 -9.38 -31.63 20.92
N GLN A 59 -9.74 -31.20 22.14
CA GLN A 59 -9.70 -29.79 22.56
C GLN A 59 -8.28 -29.21 22.65
N ASP A 60 -7.26 -30.02 22.96
CA ASP A 60 -5.87 -29.54 23.03
C ASP A 60 -5.38 -29.04 21.67
N THR A 61 -5.75 -29.73 20.60
CA THR A 61 -5.42 -29.36 19.21
C THR A 61 -6.16 -28.08 18.80
N VAL A 62 -7.43 -27.96 19.20
CA VAL A 62 -8.24 -26.73 18.99
C VAL A 62 -7.61 -25.55 19.72
N GLY A 63 -7.26 -25.70 20.99
CA GLY A 63 -6.63 -24.66 21.79
C GLY A 63 -5.28 -24.21 21.22
N ARG A 64 -4.46 -25.15 20.72
CA ARG A 64 -3.20 -24.83 20.03
C ARG A 64 -3.43 -23.99 18.77
N MET A 65 -4.41 -24.35 17.94
CA MET A 65 -4.73 -23.63 16.71
C MET A 65 -5.24 -22.19 17.01
N ILE A 66 -6.06 -22.04 18.05
CA ILE A 66 -6.52 -20.74 18.53
C ILE A 66 -5.34 -19.89 19.03
N ASN A 67 -4.44 -20.49 19.82
CA ASN A 67 -3.26 -19.79 20.32
C ASN A 67 -2.33 -19.35 19.19
N GLU A 68 -2.09 -20.20 18.19
CA GLU A 68 -1.33 -19.81 16.99
C GLU A 68 -1.99 -18.66 16.22
N ASN A 69 -3.33 -18.68 16.10
CA ASN A 69 -4.05 -17.57 15.49
C ASN A 69 -3.83 -16.25 16.26
N PHE A 70 -3.93 -16.28 17.58
CA PHE A 70 -3.69 -15.09 18.41
C PHE A 70 -2.26 -14.57 18.27
N ILE A 71 -1.24 -15.45 18.26
CA ILE A 71 0.16 -15.04 18.07
C ILE A 71 0.36 -14.37 16.71
N ARG A 72 -0.17 -14.97 15.63
CA ARG A 72 -0.06 -14.39 14.28
C ARG A 72 -0.81 -13.06 14.18
N ASN A 73 -1.98 -12.96 14.81
CA ASN A 73 -2.77 -11.74 14.85
C ASN A 73 -2.09 -10.63 15.67
N ASP A 74 -1.43 -10.95 16.78
CA ASP A 74 -0.67 -9.99 17.58
C ASP A 74 0.47 -9.36 16.76
N VAL A 75 1.24 -10.19 16.05
CA VAL A 75 2.30 -9.71 15.15
C VAL A 75 1.71 -8.78 14.08
N ASN A 76 0.60 -9.15 13.45
CA ASN A 76 -0.05 -8.31 12.46
C ASN A 76 -0.56 -6.98 13.04
N SER A 77 -1.13 -7.03 14.24
CA SER A 77 -1.65 -5.86 14.95
C SER A 77 -0.53 -4.89 15.32
N ARG A 78 0.64 -5.41 15.72
CA ARG A 78 1.84 -4.61 15.99
C ARG A 78 2.35 -3.89 14.74
N CYS A 79 2.36 -4.57 13.59
CA CYS A 79 2.72 -3.96 12.31
C CYS A 79 1.73 -2.85 11.92
N TRP A 80 0.43 -3.12 12.03
CA TRP A 80 -0.63 -2.14 11.75
C TRP A 80 -0.56 -0.90 12.67
N PHE A 81 -0.31 -1.13 13.96
CA PHE A 81 -0.11 -0.04 14.92
C PHE A 81 1.11 0.81 14.57
N SER A 82 2.23 0.17 14.21
CA SER A 82 3.45 0.87 13.77
C SER A 82 3.21 1.73 12.52
N GLU A 83 2.39 1.24 11.57
CA GLU A 83 2.00 2.01 10.38
C GLU A 83 1.19 3.24 10.77
N THR A 84 0.21 3.06 11.64
CA THR A 84 -0.66 4.14 12.13
C THR A 84 0.14 5.21 12.88
N VAL A 85 1.03 4.81 13.79
CA VAL A 85 1.88 5.75 14.54
C VAL A 85 2.79 6.54 13.61
N THR A 86 3.32 5.90 12.57
CA THR A 86 4.19 6.55 11.58
C THR A 86 3.41 7.59 10.76
N GLN A 87 2.20 7.24 10.31
CA GLN A 87 1.29 8.17 9.62
C GLN A 87 0.94 9.39 10.49
N GLN A 88 0.58 9.15 11.76
CA GLN A 88 0.24 10.22 12.70
C GLN A 88 1.43 11.12 13.02
N TRP A 89 2.62 10.55 13.19
CA TRP A 89 3.85 11.32 13.40
C TRP A 89 4.11 12.29 12.23
N PHE A 90 3.91 11.82 11.00
CA PHE A 90 4.06 12.64 9.81
C PHE A 90 3.01 13.76 9.75
N GLN A 91 1.75 13.43 10.04
CA GLN A 91 0.66 14.40 10.06
C GLN A 91 0.91 15.52 11.08
N VAL A 92 1.30 15.17 12.31
CA VAL A 92 1.61 16.15 13.37
C VAL A 92 2.78 17.04 12.95
N ARG A 93 3.84 16.48 12.37
CA ARG A 93 4.98 17.29 11.92
C ARG A 93 4.63 18.25 10.78
N MET A 94 3.83 17.81 9.82
CA MET A 94 3.35 18.69 8.75
C MET A 94 2.46 19.80 9.29
N GLN A 95 1.54 19.49 10.20
CA GLN A 95 0.66 20.48 10.83
C GLN A 95 1.43 21.50 11.68
N LEU A 96 2.50 21.08 12.38
CA LEU A 96 3.33 22.00 13.17
C LEU A 96 4.06 23.02 12.28
N ILE A 97 4.62 22.57 11.15
CA ILE A 97 5.28 23.46 10.17
C ILE A 97 4.26 24.40 9.54
N GLY A 98 3.12 23.84 9.13
CA GLY A 98 1.97 24.57 8.64
C GLY A 98 1.50 25.69 9.56
N SER A 99 1.28 25.34 10.82
CA SER A 99 0.89 26.29 11.87
C SER A 99 1.94 27.39 12.07
N GLY A 100 3.23 27.06 11.98
CA GLY A 100 4.32 28.03 12.03
C GLY A 100 4.29 29.03 10.86
N VAL A 101 4.01 28.54 9.64
CA VAL A 101 3.86 29.39 8.45
C VAL A 101 2.66 30.31 8.59
N ILE A 102 1.51 29.77 9.02
CA ILE A 102 0.30 30.56 9.27
C ILE A 102 0.60 31.63 10.33
N PHE A 103 1.27 31.28 11.43
CA PHE A 103 1.64 32.24 12.46
C PHE A 103 2.41 33.43 11.89
N VAL A 104 3.45 33.18 11.06
CA VAL A 104 4.23 34.25 10.41
C VAL A 104 3.37 35.10 9.47
N VAL A 105 2.53 34.47 8.63
CA VAL A 105 1.65 35.17 7.70
C VAL A 105 0.66 36.07 8.45
N VAL A 106 0.02 35.54 9.49
CA VAL A 106 -0.99 36.26 10.27
C VAL A 106 -0.38 37.38 11.09
N SER A 107 0.78 37.15 11.73
CA SER A 107 1.52 38.23 12.40
C SER A 107 1.92 39.35 11.44
N GLY A 108 2.33 39.01 10.22
CA GLY A 108 2.60 40.00 9.16
C GLY A 108 1.36 40.80 8.75
N LEU A 109 0.23 40.13 8.55
CA LEU A 109 -1.04 40.78 8.23
C LEU A 109 -1.52 41.73 9.34
N VAL A 110 -1.33 41.35 10.61
CA VAL A 110 -1.65 42.20 11.77
C VAL A 110 -0.76 43.43 11.82
N TYR A 111 0.53 43.30 11.52
CA TYR A 111 1.48 44.42 11.47
C TYR A 111 1.14 45.41 10.33
N LEU A 112 0.71 44.90 9.18
CA LEU A 112 0.35 45.69 7.99
C LEU A 112 -1.12 46.13 7.96
N ARG A 113 -1.86 45.99 9.07
CA ARG A 113 -3.31 46.27 9.11
C ARG A 113 -3.67 47.68 8.68
N ASP A 114 -2.80 48.66 8.93
CA ASP A 114 -3.06 50.08 8.64
C ASP A 114 -2.90 50.39 7.14
N CYS A 115 -2.29 49.49 6.37
CA CYS A 115 -2.07 49.63 4.93
C CYS A 115 -3.03 48.76 4.08
N LEU A 116 -3.79 47.85 4.71
CA LEU A 116 -4.57 46.82 4.03
C LEU A 116 -6.07 46.95 4.33
N SER A 117 -6.91 46.72 3.32
CA SER A 117 -8.36 46.65 3.52
C SER A 117 -8.71 45.45 4.41
N PRO A 118 -9.61 45.59 5.41
CA PRO A 118 -10.03 44.50 6.29
C PRO A 118 -10.54 43.26 5.54
N GLY A 119 -11.20 43.45 4.38
CA GLY A 119 -11.67 42.35 3.54
C GLY A 119 -10.54 41.52 2.93
N LEU A 120 -9.42 42.16 2.57
CA LEU A 120 -8.25 41.46 2.01
C LEU A 120 -7.52 40.64 3.08
N VAL A 121 -7.46 41.16 4.32
CA VAL A 121 -6.88 40.45 5.46
C VAL A 121 -7.69 39.20 5.78
N GLY A 122 -9.01 39.30 5.79
CA GLY A 122 -9.91 38.14 5.98
C GLY A 122 -9.71 37.07 4.91
N LEU A 123 -9.66 37.47 3.62
CA LEU A 123 -9.40 36.54 2.51
C LEU A 123 -8.03 35.86 2.63
N ALA A 124 -6.98 36.62 2.92
CA ALA A 124 -5.62 36.08 3.07
C ALA A 124 -5.52 35.08 4.24
N PHE A 125 -6.20 35.37 5.36
CA PHE A 125 -6.27 34.47 6.51
C PHE A 125 -6.98 33.16 6.16
N THR A 126 -8.15 33.23 5.52
CA THR A 126 -8.90 32.04 5.09
C THR A 126 -8.09 31.19 4.13
N TYR A 127 -7.43 31.80 3.13
CA TYR A 127 -6.58 31.05 2.20
C TYR A 127 -5.35 30.44 2.86
N ALA A 128 -4.71 31.10 3.82
CA ALA A 128 -3.58 30.54 4.56
C ALA A 128 -3.97 29.25 5.30
N LEU A 129 -5.14 29.25 5.98
CA LEU A 129 -5.67 28.06 6.66
C LEU A 129 -6.05 26.93 5.68
N SER A 130 -6.67 27.27 4.55
CA SER A 130 -7.04 26.28 3.53
C SER A 130 -5.83 25.64 2.86
N VAL A 131 -4.76 26.40 2.61
CA VAL A 131 -3.54 25.87 1.98
C VAL A 131 -2.83 24.86 2.88
N ASP A 132 -2.76 25.12 4.19
CA ASP A 132 -2.11 24.19 5.12
C ASP A 132 -2.81 22.81 5.17
N SER A 133 -4.13 22.82 5.37
CA SER A 133 -4.93 21.60 5.36
C SER A 133 -4.90 20.87 4.01
N GLY A 134 -4.87 21.62 2.91
CA GLY A 134 -4.71 21.08 1.56
C GLY A 134 -3.36 20.41 1.33
N LEU A 135 -2.26 21.04 1.75
CA LEU A 135 -0.90 20.49 1.60
C LEU A 135 -0.72 19.20 2.40
N ALA A 136 -1.20 19.16 3.65
CA ALA A 136 -1.14 17.93 4.45
C ALA A 136 -1.92 16.78 3.79
N SER A 137 -3.10 17.06 3.25
CA SER A 137 -3.92 16.07 2.54
C SER A 137 -3.28 15.63 1.21
N LEU A 138 -2.64 16.55 0.49
CA LEU A 138 -1.96 16.24 -0.77
C LEU A 138 -0.80 15.28 -0.57
N VAL A 139 0.03 15.49 0.47
CA VAL A 139 1.16 14.57 0.72
C VAL A 139 0.67 13.20 1.21
N GLN A 140 -0.41 13.16 1.99
CA GLN A 140 -1.07 11.88 2.34
C GLN A 140 -1.57 11.15 1.09
N CYS A 141 -2.25 11.87 0.19
CA CYS A 141 -2.74 11.31 -1.07
C CYS A 141 -1.59 10.79 -1.93
N TRP A 142 -0.49 11.55 -2.05
CA TRP A 142 0.71 11.12 -2.76
C TRP A 142 1.30 9.83 -2.18
N SER A 143 1.45 9.77 -0.85
CA SER A 143 1.93 8.57 -0.16
C SER A 143 1.01 7.37 -0.39
N TRP A 144 -0.32 7.59 -0.40
CA TRP A 144 -1.30 6.55 -0.64
C TRP A 144 -1.21 6.01 -2.07
N VAL A 145 -1.10 6.89 -3.07
CA VAL A 145 -0.92 6.51 -4.48
C VAL A 145 0.34 5.66 -4.65
N GLU A 146 1.47 6.09 -4.08
CA GLU A 146 2.74 5.34 -4.15
C GLU A 146 2.60 3.91 -3.58
N ILE A 147 1.90 3.77 -2.45
CA ILE A 147 1.66 2.46 -1.81
C ILE A 147 0.74 1.58 -2.66
N GLN A 148 -0.27 2.18 -3.33
CA GLN A 148 -1.20 1.47 -4.19
C GLN A 148 -0.59 1.08 -5.54
N MET A 149 0.43 1.81 -6.02
CA MET A 149 1.11 1.56 -7.29
C MET A 149 1.83 0.20 -7.37
N VAL A 150 2.14 -0.41 -6.21
CA VAL A 150 2.70 -1.77 -6.13
C VAL A 150 1.75 -2.83 -6.71
N SER A 151 0.44 -2.62 -6.61
CA SER A 151 -0.56 -3.58 -7.12
C SER A 151 -0.55 -3.70 -8.64
N PRO A 152 -0.66 -2.62 -9.44
CA PRO A 152 -0.55 -2.71 -10.89
C PRO A 152 0.83 -3.16 -11.38
N GLU A 153 1.91 -2.81 -10.68
CA GLU A 153 3.25 -3.35 -11.00
C GLU A 153 3.27 -4.88 -10.96
N ARG A 154 2.66 -5.49 -9.93
CA ARG A 154 2.52 -6.95 -9.84
C ARG A 154 1.63 -7.53 -10.94
N ILE A 155 0.55 -6.86 -11.31
CA ILE A 155 -0.32 -7.32 -12.39
C ILE A 155 0.43 -7.32 -13.72
N LEU A 156 1.23 -6.28 -13.98
CA LEU A 156 2.11 -6.20 -15.15
C LEU A 156 3.17 -7.32 -15.13
N GLU A 157 3.77 -7.59 -13.98
CA GLU A 157 4.70 -8.71 -13.79
C GLU A 157 4.04 -10.04 -14.15
N TYR A 158 2.86 -10.34 -13.61
CA TYR A 158 2.10 -11.56 -13.93
C TYR A 158 1.66 -11.62 -15.39
N GLY A 159 1.30 -10.48 -16.00
CA GLY A 159 0.95 -10.39 -17.41
C GLY A 159 2.14 -10.61 -18.36
N SER A 160 3.36 -10.46 -17.88
CA SER A 160 4.59 -10.70 -18.65
C SER A 160 5.07 -12.14 -18.60
N ILE A 161 4.47 -12.99 -17.76
CA ILE A 161 4.82 -14.41 -17.65
C ILE A 161 4.51 -15.11 -18.98
N PRO A 162 5.42 -15.95 -19.50
CA PRO A 162 5.16 -16.71 -20.72
C PRO A 162 3.92 -17.60 -20.54
N ALA A 163 2.99 -17.52 -21.49
CA ALA A 163 1.78 -18.33 -21.46
C ALA A 163 2.11 -19.83 -21.46
N GLU A 164 1.45 -20.59 -20.59
CA GLU A 164 1.49 -22.05 -20.62
C GLU A 164 0.69 -22.54 -21.83
N GLY A 165 1.41 -22.94 -22.88
CA GLY A 165 0.84 -23.44 -24.13
C GLY A 165 0.75 -22.39 -25.24
N SER A 166 0.75 -22.86 -26.49
CA SER A 166 0.56 -21.96 -27.63
C SER A 166 -0.90 -21.52 -27.71
N GLN A 167 -1.19 -20.22 -27.58
CA GLN A 167 -2.46 -19.62 -28.04
C GLN A 167 -2.70 -19.77 -29.56
N ARG A 168 -1.81 -20.47 -30.26
CA ARG A 168 -2.02 -20.82 -31.65
C ARG A 168 -3.24 -21.73 -31.71
N PRO A 169 -4.20 -21.47 -32.62
CA PRO A 169 -5.21 -22.48 -32.93
C PRO A 169 -4.49 -23.79 -33.21
N LEU A 170 -5.06 -24.90 -32.78
CA LEU A 170 -4.54 -26.24 -33.08
C LEU A 170 -4.10 -26.22 -34.55
N VAL A 171 -2.84 -26.59 -34.83
CA VAL A 171 -2.31 -26.61 -36.20
C VAL A 171 -3.23 -27.45 -37.11
N ILE A 172 -4.02 -28.35 -36.51
CA ILE A 172 -5.11 -29.08 -37.11
C ILE A 172 -6.29 -29.05 -36.13
N GLU A 173 -7.36 -28.34 -36.48
CA GLU A 173 -8.62 -28.39 -35.74
C GLU A 173 -9.21 -29.81 -35.91
N PRO A 174 -9.46 -30.56 -34.81
CA PRO A 174 -9.98 -31.91 -34.93
C PRO A 174 -11.39 -31.89 -35.55
N ASP A 175 -11.70 -32.90 -36.36
CA ASP A 175 -13.05 -33.07 -36.92
C ASP A 175 -14.09 -33.22 -35.79
N THR A 176 -15.35 -32.85 -36.06
CA THR A 176 -16.50 -32.93 -35.14
C THR A 176 -16.73 -34.30 -34.51
N SER A 177 -16.22 -35.35 -35.16
CA SER A 177 -16.28 -36.74 -34.71
C SER A 177 -15.08 -37.17 -33.85
N TRP A 178 -14.12 -36.27 -33.59
CA TRP A 178 -13.00 -36.50 -32.68
C TRP A 178 -13.43 -36.38 -31.21
N PRO A 179 -12.96 -37.28 -30.32
CA PRO A 179 -12.17 -38.48 -30.60
C PRO A 179 -13.04 -39.64 -31.10
N ARG A 180 -12.70 -40.19 -32.28
CA ARG A 180 -13.43 -41.35 -32.89
C ARG A 180 -13.15 -42.67 -32.18
N SER A 181 -12.01 -42.77 -31.50
CA SER A 181 -11.60 -43.92 -30.70
C SER A 181 -11.04 -43.40 -29.38
N SER A 182 -11.34 -44.08 -28.27
CA SER A 182 -10.87 -43.71 -26.93
C SER A 182 -9.46 -44.24 -26.61
N THR A 183 -8.68 -44.60 -27.62
CA THR A 183 -7.33 -45.14 -27.44
C THR A 183 -6.32 -44.01 -27.31
N VAL A 184 -5.69 -43.88 -26.14
CA VAL A 184 -4.55 -42.99 -25.90
C VAL A 184 -3.28 -43.85 -25.87
N GLN A 185 -2.33 -43.55 -26.74
CA GLN A 185 -1.03 -44.22 -26.79
C GLN A 185 0.07 -43.23 -26.41
N PHE A 186 0.85 -43.58 -25.40
CA PHE A 186 2.06 -42.85 -25.03
C PHE A 186 3.25 -43.51 -25.73
N GLN A 187 4.08 -42.74 -26.43
CA GLN A 187 5.33 -43.21 -27.05
C GLN A 187 6.48 -42.37 -26.53
N ASP A 188 7.40 -43.00 -25.78
CA ASP A 188 8.63 -42.42 -25.23
C ASP A 188 8.45 -41.05 -24.54
N VAL A 189 7.32 -40.88 -23.85
CA VAL A 189 7.00 -39.60 -23.19
C VAL A 189 7.72 -39.51 -21.86
N VAL A 190 8.55 -38.48 -21.71
CA VAL A 190 9.27 -38.16 -20.47
C VAL A 190 8.75 -36.82 -19.96
N PHE A 191 8.35 -36.80 -18.68
CA PHE A 191 7.90 -35.58 -18.01
C PHE A 191 8.83 -35.27 -16.84
N SER A 192 9.08 -33.98 -16.62
CA SER A 192 9.73 -33.49 -15.42
C SER A 192 9.00 -32.25 -14.92
N TYR A 193 8.76 -32.18 -13.61
CA TYR A 193 8.09 -31.05 -12.97
C TYR A 193 8.94 -29.78 -12.95
N LYS A 194 10.27 -29.91 -12.94
CA LYS A 194 11.21 -28.79 -12.97
C LYS A 194 12.43 -29.15 -13.81
N PRO A 195 12.88 -28.26 -14.71
CA PRO A 195 14.13 -28.49 -15.43
C PRO A 195 15.30 -28.61 -14.43
N GLY A 196 15.98 -29.75 -14.43
CA GLY A 196 17.14 -30.03 -13.55
C GLY A 196 16.84 -30.63 -12.18
N ALA A 197 15.58 -30.99 -11.87
CA ALA A 197 15.28 -31.83 -10.69
C ALA A 197 15.71 -33.29 -10.92
N PRO A 198 16.12 -34.03 -9.87
CA PRO A 198 16.49 -35.45 -9.98
C PRO A 198 15.32 -36.33 -10.43
#